data_AF-J6L9K5-F1
#
_entry.id   AF-J6L9K5-F1
#
_cell.length_a   1.000
_cell.length_b   1.000
_cell.length_c   1.000
_cell.angle_alpha   90.00
_cell.angle_beta   90.00
_cell.angle_gamma   90.00
#
_symmetry.space_group_name_H-M   'P 1'
#
loop_
_entity.id
_entity.type
_entity.pdbx_description
1 polymer ?
#
loop_
_entity_poly.entity_id
_entity_poly.type
_entity_poly.pdbx_seq_one_letter_code
_entity_poly.pdbx_strand_id
1 'polypeptide(L)' 'MCDMDSSDPNLTRKPFCSVCGARMRYARSIPRLGANPELVSYECQRCGHVVTRAEDEPS' A
#
# COMPACT_ATOMS: atom_id res chain seq x y z
N MET A 1 17.66 28.58 3.27
CA MET A 1 16.45 28.10 2.58
C MET A 1 16.77 26.72 2.04
N CYS A 2 16.38 25.70 2.78
CA CYS A 2 16.44 24.31 2.34
C CYS A 2 15.14 23.67 2.82
N ASP A 3 14.05 23.95 2.12
CA ASP A 3 12.78 23.24 2.26
C ASP A 3 13.04 21.79 1.81
N MET A 4 13.46 20.96 2.76
CA MET A 4 13.64 19.53 2.54
C MET A 4 12.24 18.95 2.45
N ASP A 5 11.76 18.89 1.22
CA ASP A 5 10.52 18.29 0.77
C ASP A 5 10.20 17.04 1.60
N SER A 6 9.25 17.21 2.52
CA SER A 6 8.64 16.13 3.30
C SER A 6 7.70 15.35 2.38
N SER A 7 8.22 14.85 1.26
CA SER A 7 7.60 13.79 0.49
C SER A 7 7.79 12.51 1.27
N ASP A 8 6.92 12.29 2.26
CA ASP A 8 6.71 10.99 2.87
C ASP A 8 6.52 9.97 1.72
N PRO A 9 7.52 9.11 1.42
CA PRO A 9 7.48 8.22 0.26
C PRO A 9 6.40 7.14 0.41
N ASN A 10 5.69 7.12 1.54
CA ASN A 10 4.57 6.24 1.82
C ASN A 10 3.25 6.73 1.17
N LEU A 11 3.14 8.00 0.75
CA LEU A 11 1.96 8.49 0.04
C LEU A 11 1.88 8.01 -1.41
N THR A 12 3.02 7.77 -2.07
CA THR A 12 3.09 7.39 -3.50
C THR A 12 2.75 5.92 -3.75
N ARG A 13 2.66 5.08 -2.70
CA ARG A 13 2.42 3.64 -2.85
C ARG A 13 0.98 3.20 -2.60
N LYS A 14 0.09 4.03 -2.07
CA LYS A 14 -1.27 3.57 -1.71
C LYS A 14 -2.14 3.41 -2.98
N PRO A 15 -2.66 2.20 -3.26
CA PRO A 15 -3.52 2.00 -4.42
C PRO A 15 -4.85 2.72 -4.26
N PHE A 16 -5.45 3.07 -5.40
CA PHE A 16 -6.85 3.48 -5.47
C PHE A 16 -7.74 2.24 -5.61
N CYS A 17 -8.93 2.29 -5.05
CA CYS A 17 -9.90 1.22 -5.18
C CYS A 17 -10.39 1.13 -6.63
N SER A 18 -10.28 -0.04 -7.24
CA SER A 18 -10.80 -0.32 -8.60
C SER A 18 -12.33 -0.24 -8.69
N VAL A 19 -13.04 -0.36 -7.56
CA VAL A 19 -14.51 -0.37 -7.52
C VAL A 19 -15.10 1.04 -7.42
N CYS A 20 -14.56 1.88 -6.53
CA CYS A 20 -15.14 3.20 -6.24
C CYS A 20 -14.18 4.37 -6.46
N GLY A 21 -12.93 4.11 -6.87
CA GLY A 21 -11.91 5.14 -7.09
C GLY A 21 -11.37 5.81 -5.82
N ALA A 22 -11.84 5.43 -4.62
CA ALA A 22 -11.38 6.03 -3.38
C ALA A 22 -9.97 5.55 -2.98
N ARG A 23 -9.23 6.38 -2.24
CA ARG A 23 -7.93 5.99 -1.67
C ARG A 23 -8.09 4.82 -0.72
N MET A 24 -7.30 3.77 -0.92
CA MET A 24 -7.27 2.64 -0.02
C MET A 24 -6.34 2.91 1.17
N ARG A 25 -6.64 2.31 2.31
CA ARG A 25 -5.82 2.37 3.52
C ARG A 25 -5.09 1.05 3.68
N TYR A 26 -3.88 1.11 4.21
CA TYR A 26 -3.17 -0.08 4.63
C TYR A 26 -4.01 -0.83 5.67
N ALA A 27 -4.31 -2.09 5.41
CA ALA A 27 -5.03 -2.95 6.32
C ALA A 27 -4.05 -3.80 7.14
N ARG A 28 -3.16 -4.54 6.47
CA ARG A 28 -2.17 -5.41 7.09
C ARG A 28 -1.06 -5.79 6.12
N SER A 29 0.10 -6.13 6.64
CA SER A 29 1.15 -6.85 5.94
C SER A 29 1.22 -8.27 6.48
N ILE A 30 1.45 -9.21 5.57
CA ILE A 30 1.77 -10.59 5.86
C ILE A 30 3.27 -10.70 5.64
N PRO A 31 4.07 -10.88 6.70
CA PRO A 31 5.53 -10.97 6.58
C PRO A 31 5.91 -12.11 5.66
N ARG A 32 7.11 -12.02 5.07
CA ARG A 32 7.69 -13.06 4.21
C ARG A 32 7.63 -14.42 4.89
N LEU A 33 7.00 -15.39 4.22
CA LEU A 33 6.87 -16.78 4.67
C LEU A 33 7.70 -17.68 3.76
N GLY A 34 8.94 -17.94 4.17
CA GLY A 34 9.89 -18.75 3.42
C GLY A 34 10.29 -18.08 2.11
N ALA A 35 10.00 -18.74 0.99
CA ALA A 35 10.27 -18.21 -0.35
C ALA A 35 9.20 -17.22 -0.87
N ASN A 36 8.15 -16.92 -0.10
CA ASN A 36 7.11 -15.99 -0.52
C ASN A 36 7.48 -14.54 -0.21
N PRO A 37 7.20 -13.60 -1.13
CA PRO A 37 7.40 -12.17 -0.89
C PRO A 37 6.46 -11.66 0.21
N GLU A 38 6.78 -10.48 0.75
CA GLU A 38 5.91 -9.85 1.75
C GLU A 38 4.62 -9.45 1.05
N LEU A 39 3.46 -9.80 1.62
CA LEU A 39 2.18 -9.44 1.01
C LEU A 39 1.54 -8.31 1.80
N VAL A 40 1.24 -7.20 1.14
CA VAL A 40 0.57 -6.07 1.75
C VAL A 40 -0.86 -5.99 1.25
N SER A 41 -1.80 -5.92 2.19
CA SER A 41 -3.23 -5.78 1.94
C SER A 41 -3.69 -4.36 2.23
N TYR A 42 -4.44 -3.81 1.29
CA TYR A 42 -5.08 -2.50 1.37
C TYR A 42 -6.59 -2.66 1.37
N GLU A 43 -7.29 -1.92 2.22
CA GLU A 43 -8.74 -1.91 2.31
C GLU A 43 -9.30 -0.53 1.93
N CYS A 44 -10.36 -0.53 1.13
CA CYS A 44 -11.11 0.67 0.82
C CYS A 44 -12.14 0.96 1.91
N GLN A 45 -11.98 2.07 2.62
CA GLN A 45 -12.93 2.48 3.66
C GLN A 45 -14.32 2.87 3.15
N ARG A 46 -14.50 3.12 1.83
CA ARG A 46 -15.82 3.50 1.30
C ARG A 46 -16.69 2.30 0.92
N CYS A 47 -16.09 1.26 0.33
CA CYS A 47 -16.83 0.11 -0.20
C CYS A 47 -16.41 -1.23 0.43
N GLY A 48 -15.40 -1.25 1.29
CA GLY A 48 -14.88 -2.47 1.93
C GLY A 48 -14.03 -3.35 1.01
N HIS A 49 -13.69 -2.90 -0.21
CA HIS A 49 -12.90 -3.71 -1.13
C HIS A 49 -11.45 -3.87 -0.64
N VAL A 50 -10.92 -5.09 -0.67
CA VAL A 50 -9.55 -5.40 -0.22
C VAL A 50 -8.71 -5.86 -1.40
N VAL A 51 -7.51 -5.29 -1.53
CA VAL A 51 -6.50 -5.66 -2.54
C VAL A 51 -5.24 -6.09 -1.84
N THR A 52 -4.74 -7.27 -2.16
CA THR A 52 -3.45 -7.78 -1.65
C THR A 52 -2.44 -7.80 -2.79
N ARG A 53 -1.24 -7.26 -2.53
CA ARG A 53 -0.14 -7.25 -3.50
C ARG A 53 1.18 -7.65 -2.83
N ALA A 54 2.10 -8.21 -3.59
CA ALA A 54 3.48 -8.37 -3.13
C ALA A 54 4.13 -6.99 -2.99
N GLU A 55 4.82 -6.78 -1.87
CA GLU A 55 5.75 -5.67 -1.73
C GLU A 55 7.11 -6.17 -2.24
N ASP A 56 7.34 -5.95 -3.53
CA ASP A 56 8.66 -6.04 -4.13
C ASP A 56 9.52 -4.94 -3.48
N GLU A 57 10.48 -5.36 -2.67
CA GLU A 57 11.54 -4.46 -2.19
C GLU A 57 12.24 -3.89 -3.44
N PRO A 58 12.34 -2.56 -3.60
CA PRO A 58 13.21 -2.02 -4.63
C PRO A 58 14.64 -2.45 -4.26
N SER A 59 15.18 -3.41 -5.01
CA SER A 59 16.58 -3.85 -4.92
C SER A 59 17.54 -2.77 -5.38
#